data_AF-A0A1Q4V0Z7-F1
#
_entry.id   AF-A0A1Q4V0Z7-F1
#
_cell.length_a   1.000
_cell.length_b   1.000
_cell.length_c   1.000
_cell.angle_alpha   90.00
_cell.angle_beta   90.00
_cell.angle_gamma   90.00
#
_symmetry.space_group_name_H-M   'P 1'
#
loop_
_entity.id
_entity.type
_entity.pdbx_description
1 polymer ?
#
loop_
_entity_poly.entity_id
_entity_poly.type
_entity_poly.pdbx_seq_one_letter_code
_entity_poly.pdbx_strand_id
1 'polypeptide(L)'
;MEIAATSTEYVRVTARSKAAGSVITVAAPPKFAILPASRTGNPEVDDWVTGEWSGTWARLLLGPGGTVTLDPGEYVVWLSWAAGTEAPVYRTSGTITVY
;
A
#
# COMPACT_ATOMS: atom_id res chain seq x y z
N MET A 1 -8.23 8.94 3.55
CA MET A 1 -8.55 9.11 2.12
C MET A 1 -9.96 8.61 1.93
N GLU A 2 -10.80 9.27 1.13
CA GLU A 2 -12.17 8.83 0.87
C GLU A 2 -12.32 8.50 -0.62
N ILE A 3 -12.88 7.33 -0.94
CA ILE A 3 -13.04 6.82 -2.31
C ILE A 3 -14.50 6.38 -2.47
N ALA A 4 -15.20 6.90 -3.49
CA ALA A 4 -16.50 6.36 -3.84
C ALA A 4 -16.35 4.96 -4.45
N ALA A 5 -17.17 4.00 -4.04
CA ALA A 5 -17.07 2.59 -4.48
C ALA A 5 -17.17 2.39 -6.00
N THR A 6 -17.75 3.36 -6.71
CA THR A 6 -17.88 3.37 -8.18
C THR A 6 -16.70 4.04 -8.90
N SER A 7 -15.77 4.64 -8.17
CA SER A 7 -14.62 5.37 -8.71
C SER A 7 -13.35 4.51 -8.71
N THR A 8 -12.37 4.93 -9.50
CA THR A 8 -11.00 4.40 -9.40
C THR A 8 -10.04 5.50 -8.98
N GLU A 9 -9.21 5.23 -7.97
CA GLU A 9 -8.26 6.20 -7.46
C GLU A 9 -6.94 5.55 -7.03
N TYR A 10 -5.84 6.27 -7.25
CA TYR A 10 -4.53 5.84 -6.79
C TYR A 10 -4.36 6.16 -5.30
N VAL A 11 -4.17 5.13 -4.49
CA VAL A 11 -3.59 5.30 -3.17
C VAL A 11 -2.11 5.59 -3.35
N ARG A 12 -1.62 6.69 -2.78
CA ARG A 12 -0.21 7.07 -2.80
C ARG A 12 0.34 7.09 -1.40
N VAL A 13 1.36 6.28 -1.15
CA VAL A 13 2.11 6.26 0.11
C VAL A 13 3.51 6.78 -0.17
N THR A 14 3.92 7.81 0.57
CA THR A 14 5.31 8.29 0.52
C THR A 14 6.20 7.27 1.23
N ALA A 15 7.10 6.64 0.48
CA ALA A 15 8.07 5.70 1.03
C ALA A 15 9.46 6.29 0.91
N ARG A 16 10.23 6.28 2.00
CA ARG A 16 11.64 6.68 1.98
C ARG A 16 12.49 5.50 2.42
N SER A 17 13.22 4.93 1.48
CA SER A 17 14.18 3.86 1.74
C SER A 17 15.55 4.45 2.02
N LYS A 18 16.23 3.95 3.04
CA LYS A 18 17.63 4.31 3.31
C LYS A 18 18.49 3.06 3.42
N ALA A 19 19.69 3.08 2.84
CA ALA A 19 20.73 2.08 3.07
C ALA A 19 22.00 2.82 3.53
N ALA A 20 22.61 2.34 4.63
CA ALA A 20 23.78 2.98 5.25
C ALA A 20 23.60 4.50 5.49
N GLY A 21 22.37 4.94 5.82
CA GLY A 21 22.03 6.35 6.07
C GLY A 21 21.67 7.18 4.83
N SER A 22 21.97 6.71 3.62
CA SER A 22 21.64 7.39 2.35
C SER A 22 20.30 6.93 1.78
N VAL A 23 19.54 7.85 1.19
CA VAL A 23 18.29 7.50 0.48
C VAL A 23 18.62 6.68 -0.77
N ILE A 24 17.91 5.57 -0.96
CA ILE A 24 18.08 4.70 -2.14
C ILE A 24 16.79 4.61 -2.95
N THR A 25 16.94 4.38 -4.26
CA THR A 25 15.84 3.97 -5.13
C THR A 25 15.70 2.46 -5.08
N VAL A 26 14.48 2.00 -4.83
CA VAL A 26 14.18 0.57 -4.71
C VAL A 26 13.82 0.02 -6.08
N ALA A 27 14.52 -1.02 -6.53
CA ALA A 27 14.22 -1.68 -7.80
C ALA A 27 13.05 -2.68 -7.68
N ALA A 28 12.87 -3.29 -6.51
CA ALA A 28 11.77 -4.22 -6.26
C ALA A 28 10.41 -3.48 -6.25
N PRO A 29 9.37 -4.03 -6.91
CA PRO A 29 8.03 -3.46 -6.82
C PRO A 29 7.53 -3.39 -5.38
N PRO A 30 6.79 -2.33 -4.99
CA PRO A 30 6.18 -2.26 -3.68
C PRO A 30 5.04 -3.27 -3.55
N LYS A 31 4.80 -3.72 -2.33
CA LYS A 31 3.70 -4.59 -1.95
C LYS A 31 2.78 -3.86 -1.00
N PHE A 32 1.49 -3.90 -1.29
CA PHE A 32 0.44 -3.31 -0.48
C PHE A 32 -0.41 -4.41 0.13
N ALA A 33 -0.88 -4.20 1.36
CA ALA A 33 -2.00 -4.97 1.88
C ALA A 33 -3.05 -3.99 2.39
N ILE A 34 -4.31 -4.20 2.00
CA ILE A 34 -5.42 -3.32 2.37
C ILE A 34 -6.43 -4.17 3.12
N LEU A 35 -6.48 -3.95 4.42
CA LEU A 35 -7.24 -4.79 5.34
C LEU A 35 -8.37 -3.97 5.96
N PRO A 36 -9.56 -4.55 6.18
CA PRO A 36 -10.61 -3.90 6.95
C PRO A 36 -10.05 -3.42 8.29
N ALA A 37 -10.44 -2.23 8.73
CA ALA A 37 -9.99 -1.65 10.00
C ALA A 37 -10.39 -2.52 11.21
N SER A 38 -11.42 -3.35 11.06
CA SER A 38 -11.87 -4.34 12.05
C SER A 38 -10.94 -5.55 12.19
N ARG A 39 -10.07 -5.84 11.20
CA ARG A 39 -9.14 -6.97 11.28
C ARG A 39 -7.99 -6.61 12.23
N THR A 40 -7.84 -7.40 13.28
CA THR A 40 -6.74 -7.30 14.24
C THR A 40 -5.60 -8.21 13.79
N GLY A 41 -4.38 -7.65 13.66
CA GLY A 41 -3.19 -8.42 13.27
C GLY A 41 -2.40 -7.80 12.12
N ASN A 42 -1.35 -8.51 11.71
CA ASN A 42 -0.51 -8.16 10.57
C ASN A 42 -1.08 -8.82 9.30
N PRO A 43 -0.78 -8.27 8.10
CA PRO A 43 -1.11 -8.94 6.85
C PRO A 43 -0.45 -10.32 6.73
N GLU A 44 -1.20 -11.28 6.22
CA GLU A 44 -0.75 -12.61 5.83
C GLU A 44 -0.18 -12.59 4.40
N VAL A 45 0.43 -13.70 3.98
CA VAL A 45 1.13 -13.80 2.69
C VAL A 45 0.20 -13.44 1.52
N ASP A 46 -1.05 -13.91 1.57
CA ASP A 46 -2.02 -13.72 0.49
C ASP A 46 -2.68 -12.33 0.49
N ASP A 47 -2.50 -11.53 1.54
CA ASP A 47 -3.02 -10.16 1.60
C ASP A 47 -2.20 -9.17 0.76
N TRP A 48 -1.00 -9.57 0.33
CA TRP A 48 -0.05 -8.68 -0.35
C TRP A 48 -0.25 -8.64 -1.86
N VAL A 49 -0.66 -7.48 -2.36
CA VAL A 49 -0.78 -7.17 -3.79
C VAL A 49 0.39 -6.32 -4.29
N THR A 50 0.76 -6.51 -5.56
CA THR A 50 1.86 -5.74 -6.18
C THR A 50 1.36 -4.38 -6.63
N GLY A 51 1.99 -3.32 -6.12
CA GLY A 51 1.80 -1.96 -6.63
C GLY A 51 2.95 -1.54 -7.55
N GLU A 52 3.07 -0.24 -7.77
CA GLU A 52 4.10 0.33 -8.62
C GLU A 52 4.75 1.56 -7.97
N TRP A 53 6.00 1.84 -8.35
CA TRP A 53 6.70 3.06 -7.98
C TRP A 53 6.39 4.17 -8.98
N SER A 54 6.10 5.37 -8.46
CA SER A 54 6.00 6.60 -9.23
C SER A 54 6.90 7.64 -8.56
N GLY A 55 8.17 7.69 -8.97
CA GLY A 55 9.18 8.49 -8.27
C GLY A 55 9.43 7.97 -6.86
N THR A 56 9.16 8.79 -5.85
CA THR A 56 9.30 8.43 -4.42
C THR A 56 8.01 7.91 -3.79
N TRP A 57 6.94 7.77 -4.58
CA TRP A 57 5.65 7.27 -4.10
C TRP A 57 5.45 5.82 -4.52
N ALA A 58 5.11 4.97 -3.55
CA ALA A 58 4.46 3.71 -3.85
C ALA A 58 3.00 4.02 -4.17
N ARG A 59 2.44 3.44 -5.22
CA ARG A 59 1.02 3.57 -5.52
C ARG A 59 0.36 2.25 -5.91
N LEU A 60 -0.94 2.19 -5.69
CA LEU A 60 -1.82 1.10 -6.07
C LEU A 60 -3.17 1.69 -6.53
N LEU A 61 -3.71 1.19 -7.64
CA LEU A 61 -5.01 1.63 -8.16
C LEU A 61 -6.13 0.82 -7.49
N LEU A 62 -7.03 1.52 -6.78
CA LEU A 62 -8.20 0.94 -6.14
C LEU A 62 -9.47 1.26 -6.91
N GLY A 63 -10.43 0.33 -6.84
CA GLY A 63 -11.78 0.50 -7.39
C GLY A 63 -12.11 -0.49 -8.52
N PRO A 64 -13.28 -0.35 -9.15
CA PRO A 64 -13.73 -1.21 -10.24
C PRO A 64 -12.79 -1.11 -11.46
N GLY A 65 -12.21 -2.24 -11.87
CA GLY A 65 -11.22 -2.27 -12.96
C GLY A 65 -9.80 -1.83 -12.54
N GLY A 66 -9.59 -1.52 -11.26
CA GLY A 66 -8.27 -1.33 -10.66
C GLY A 66 -7.60 -2.65 -10.28
N THR A 67 -6.49 -2.56 -9.53
CA THR A 67 -5.77 -3.75 -9.03
C THR A 67 -6.54 -4.44 -7.91
N VAL A 68 -7.23 -3.67 -7.07
CA VAL A 68 -8.05 -4.18 -5.97
C VAL A 68 -9.38 -3.44 -5.97
N THR A 69 -10.48 -4.18 -5.86
CA THR A 69 -11.81 -3.64 -5.62
C THR A 69 -12.17 -3.89 -4.16
N LEU A 70 -12.66 -2.86 -3.47
CA LEU A 70 -13.05 -2.91 -2.07
C LEU A 70 -14.53 -2.56 -1.95
N ASP A 71 -15.22 -3.26 -1.06
CA ASP A 71 -16.58 -2.90 -0.67
C ASP A 71 -16.57 -1.62 0.19
N PRO A 72 -17.72 -0.95 0.36
CA PRO A 72 -17.84 0.16 1.29
C PRO A 72 -17.41 -0.23 2.71
N GLY A 73 -16.57 0.61 3.33
CA GLY A 73 -16.00 0.34 4.64
C GLY A 73 -14.72 1.11 4.95
N GLU A 74 -14.18 0.89 6.15
CA GLU A 74 -12.91 1.45 6.59
C GLU A 74 -11.78 0.43 6.45
N TYR A 75 -10.64 0.88 5.94
CA TYR A 75 -9.48 0.05 5.66
C TYR A 75 -8.19 0.69 6.16
N VAL A 76 -7.26 -0.16 6.57
CA VAL A 76 -5.89 0.18 6.92
C VAL A 76 -4.97 -0.28 5.82
N VAL A 77 -4.03 0.59 5.44
CA VAL A 77 -3.05 0.30 4.40
C VAL A 77 -1.71 -0.11 5.01
N TRP A 78 -1.13 -1.16 4.46
CA TRP A 78 0.21 -1.62 4.76
C TRP A 78 1.05 -1.54 3.50
N LEU A 79 2.34 -1.27 3.69
CA LEU A 79 3.31 -1.16 2.60
C LEU A 79 4.58 -1.91 2.98
N SER A 80 5.08 -2.74 2.08
CA SER A 80 6.33 -3.47 2.21
C SER A 80 7.08 -3.45 0.87
N TRP A 81 8.40 -3.46 0.90
CA TRP A 81 9.23 -3.61 -0.29
C TRP A 81 10.61 -4.13 0.10
N ALA A 82 11.26 -4.85 -0.80
CA ALA A 82 12.63 -5.30 -0.58
C ALA A 82 13.61 -4.14 -0.81
N ALA A 83 14.31 -3.69 0.22
CA ALA A 83 15.33 -2.65 0.16
C ALA A 83 16.69 -3.24 0.55
N GLY A 84 17.39 -3.85 -0.41
CA GLY A 84 18.63 -4.60 -0.12
C GLY A 84 18.33 -5.93 0.57
N THR A 85 19.00 -6.23 1.68
CA THR A 85 18.78 -7.46 2.47
C THR A 85 17.63 -7.35 3.48
N GLU A 86 17.07 -6.15 3.68
CA GLU A 86 15.94 -5.94 4.59
C GLU A 86 14.63 -5.74 3.80
N ALA A 87 13.55 -6.34 4.29
CA ALA A 87 12.19 -6.12 3.81
C ALA A 87 11.37 -5.48 4.93
N PRO A 88 11.51 -4.16 5.15
CA PRO A 88 10.77 -3.48 6.21
C PRO A 88 9.26 -3.51 5.91
N VAL A 89 8.48 -4.01 6.87
CA VAL A 89 7.01 -3.96 6.83
C VAL A 89 6.57 -2.67 7.52
N TYR A 90 6.06 -1.72 6.74
CA TYR A 90 5.49 -0.48 7.27
C TYR A 90 3.98 -0.62 7.38
N ARG A 91 3.45 -0.45 8.59
CA ARG A 91 2.06 -0.04 8.74
C ARG A 91 1.99 1.42 8.34
N THR A 92 1.35 1.73 7.22
CA THR A 92 1.22 3.13 6.81
C THR A 92 0.25 3.82 7.74
N SER A 93 0.50 5.08 8.09
CA SER A 93 -0.33 5.85 9.02
C SER A 93 -1.67 6.30 8.44
N GLY A 94 -2.09 5.76 7.28
CA GLY A 94 -3.26 6.19 6.53
C GLY A 94 -4.40 5.18 6.59
N THR A 95 -5.61 5.69 6.78
CA THR A 95 -6.87 4.95 6.60
C THR A 95 -7.55 5.34 5.29
N ILE A 96 -8.25 4.39 4.68
CA ILE A 96 -9.11 4.57 3.52
C ILE A 96 -10.55 4.33 3.94
N THR A 97 -11.45 5.24 3.57
CA THR A 97 -12.89 5.07 3.72
C THR A 97 -13.49 4.92 2.33
N VAL A 98 -14.15 3.79 2.07
CA VAL A 98 -14.89 3.53 0.84
C VAL A 98 -16.38 3.74 1.12
N TYR A 99 -17.08 4.52 0.29
CA TYR A 99 -18.49 4.89 0.49
C TYR A 99 -19.35 4.74 -0.78
#